data_AF-A0A962BH42-F1
#
_entry.id   AF-A0A962BH42-F1
#
_cell.length_a   1.000
_cell.length_b   1.000
_cell.length_c   1.000
_cell.angle_alpha   90.00
_cell.angle_beta   90.00
_cell.angle_gamma   90.00
#
_symmetry.space_group_name_H-M   'P 1'
#
loop_
_entity.id
_entity.type
_entity.pdbx_description
1 polymer ?
#
loop_
_entity_poly.entity_id
_entity_poly.type
_entity_poly.pdbx_seq_one_letter_code
_entity_poly.pdbx_strand_id
1 'polypeptide(L)'
;MSKILDQIRELYENDTPAAHRFHYFLLAMDVVTLIFLIVSTFFHGNVIIEALDIVFGVYIAIDYIARLSISKSKTAFALAPLNIFDLAVILSFLAPLIGENLAFLRAARVVRLLRSYILIKKLREDFQFFQKNEDIILSVTNLFLFIFVMTQLVYVTQVDYNDKITNFIDAMYFTVTTLTTTGFGDITLYGSTGKAISILIMIFGVSLFIRLIQTIFRPHKVRFACPQCGLYLHDQDAVHCKACGHILNIPDEGRV
;
A
#
# COMPACT_ATOMS: atom_id res chain seq x y z
N MET A 1 31.82 13.04 12.20
CA MET A 1 30.55 12.32 12.43
C MET A 1 29.35 13.28 12.42
N SER A 2 29.42 14.46 13.06
CA SER A 2 28.35 15.48 13.01
C SER A 2 28.01 15.95 11.59
N LYS A 3 29.02 16.32 10.79
CA LYS A 3 28.81 16.87 9.44
C LYS A 3 28.05 15.95 8.48
N ILE A 4 28.23 14.62 8.60
CA ILE A 4 27.51 13.62 7.79
C ILE A 4 26.07 13.50 8.28
N LEU A 5 25.84 13.50 9.59
CA LEU A 5 24.49 13.47 10.17
C LEU A 5 23.70 14.72 9.82
N ASP A 6 24.34 15.88 9.81
CA ASP A 6 23.72 17.15 9.41
C ASP A 6 23.32 17.13 7.93
N GLN A 7 24.18 16.61 7.03
CA GLN A 7 23.83 16.45 5.61
C GLN A 7 22.68 15.45 5.38
N ILE A 8 22.66 14.33 6.09
CA ILE A 8 21.56 13.37 6.00
C ILE A 8 20.27 14.03 6.53
N ARG A 9 20.36 14.78 7.63
CA ARG A 9 19.22 15.51 8.19
C ARG A 9 18.67 16.54 7.22
N GLU A 10 19.53 17.28 6.52
CA GLU A 10 19.11 18.22 5.47
C GLU A 10 18.38 17.52 4.32
N LEU A 11 18.84 16.33 3.92
CA LEU A 11 18.19 15.54 2.87
C LEU A 11 16.82 14.99 3.29
N TYR A 12 16.61 14.67 4.57
CA TYR A 12 15.35 14.08 5.06
C TYR A 12 14.34 15.11 5.60
N GLU A 13 14.78 16.21 6.22
CA GLU A 13 13.91 17.17 6.93
C GLU A 13 13.68 18.50 6.19
N ASN A 14 14.53 18.90 5.23
CA ASN A 14 14.39 20.20 4.56
C ASN A 14 13.68 20.13 3.21
N ASP A 15 13.09 21.25 2.78
CA ASP A 15 12.43 21.43 1.47
C ASP A 15 13.39 21.99 0.40
N THR A 16 14.62 21.48 0.33
CA THR A 16 15.56 21.91 -0.73
C THR A 16 15.31 21.14 -2.03
N PRO A 17 15.68 21.67 -3.21
CA PRO A 17 15.58 20.94 -4.48
C PRO A 17 16.39 19.63 -4.51
N ALA A 18 17.44 19.53 -3.68
CA ALA A 18 18.20 18.29 -3.48
C ALA A 18 17.41 17.27 -2.61
N ALA A 19 16.78 17.72 -1.54
CA ALA A 19 15.93 16.90 -0.68
C ALA A 19 14.71 16.36 -1.44
N HIS A 20 14.03 17.17 -2.26
CA HIS A 20 12.92 16.70 -3.10
C HIS A 20 13.36 15.55 -4.03
N ARG A 21 14.48 15.71 -4.76
CA ARG A 21 15.02 14.65 -5.64
C ARG A 21 15.36 13.39 -4.85
N PHE A 22 15.92 13.53 -3.66
CA PHE A 22 16.23 12.41 -2.78
C PHE A 22 14.96 11.69 -2.30
N HIS A 23 13.92 12.43 -1.90
CA HIS A 23 12.64 11.84 -1.51
C HIS A 23 11.97 11.10 -2.66
N TYR A 24 12.01 11.65 -3.88
CA TYR A 24 11.52 10.98 -5.09
C TYR A 24 12.31 9.72 -5.44
N PHE A 25 13.63 9.74 -5.23
CA PHE A 25 14.46 8.57 -5.39
C PHE A 25 14.08 7.46 -4.39
N LEU A 26 13.93 7.78 -3.11
CA LEU A 26 13.48 6.82 -2.09
C LEU A 26 12.11 6.24 -2.45
N LEU A 27 11.20 7.10 -2.92
CA LEU A 27 9.86 6.74 -3.36
C LEU A 27 9.90 5.77 -4.54
N ALA A 28 10.69 6.06 -5.57
CA ALA A 28 10.85 5.18 -6.72
C ALA A 28 11.44 3.81 -6.31
N MET A 29 12.43 3.81 -5.41
CA MET A 29 13.00 2.57 -4.89
C MET A 29 11.98 1.74 -4.08
N ASP A 30 11.13 2.39 -3.29
CA ASP A 30 10.03 1.70 -2.60
C ASP A 30 9.05 1.06 -3.59
N VAL A 31 8.72 1.72 -4.70
CA VAL A 31 7.88 1.11 -5.76
C VAL A 31 8.60 -0.05 -6.45
N VAL A 32 9.89 0.11 -6.79
CA VAL A 32 10.69 -0.94 -7.45
C VAL A 32 10.76 -2.19 -6.58
N THR A 33 11.04 -2.03 -5.30
CA THR A 33 11.12 -3.15 -4.36
C THR A 33 9.78 -3.82 -4.10
N LEU A 34 8.67 -3.07 -4.19
CA LEU A 34 7.31 -3.58 -4.12
C LEU A 34 6.99 -4.43 -5.35
N ILE A 35 7.35 -3.96 -6.55
CA ILE A 35 7.22 -4.74 -7.79
C ILE A 35 8.09 -6.00 -7.72
N PHE A 36 9.34 -5.85 -7.25
CA PHE A 36 10.26 -6.96 -7.08
C PHE A 36 9.72 -8.01 -6.11
N LEU A 37 9.07 -7.61 -5.02
CA LEU A 37 8.40 -8.53 -4.11
C LEU A 37 7.38 -9.40 -4.84
N ILE A 38 6.53 -8.80 -5.68
CA ILE A 38 5.53 -9.52 -6.47
C ILE A 38 6.23 -10.53 -7.39
N VAL A 39 7.26 -10.09 -8.10
CA VAL A 39 8.03 -10.95 -9.03
C VAL A 39 8.72 -12.09 -8.28
N SER A 40 9.34 -11.80 -7.13
CA SER A 40 10.08 -12.79 -6.32
C SER A 40 9.19 -13.96 -5.89
N THR A 41 7.90 -13.71 -5.68
CA THR A 41 6.91 -14.73 -5.33
C THR A 41 6.65 -15.75 -6.44
N PHE A 42 6.92 -15.43 -7.71
CA PHE A 42 6.74 -16.37 -8.82
C PHE A 42 7.95 -17.27 -9.05
N PHE A 43 9.14 -16.84 -8.63
CA PHE A 43 10.41 -17.45 -9.02
C PHE A 43 11.19 -17.91 -7.79
N HIS A 44 10.64 -18.90 -7.10
CA HIS A 44 11.26 -19.50 -5.92
C HIS A 44 12.55 -20.25 -6.28
N GLY A 45 13.59 -20.12 -5.45
CA GLY A 45 14.84 -20.90 -5.56
C GLY A 45 15.79 -20.46 -6.68
N ASN A 46 15.57 -19.30 -7.30
CA ASN A 46 16.51 -18.74 -8.27
C ASN A 46 17.60 -17.93 -7.54
N VAL A 47 18.86 -18.33 -7.73
CA VAL A 47 20.04 -17.67 -7.14
C VAL A 47 20.09 -16.17 -7.44
N ILE A 48 19.61 -15.75 -8.61
CA ILE A 48 19.55 -14.32 -9.00
C ILE A 48 18.56 -13.57 -8.10
N ILE A 49 17.45 -14.18 -7.74
CA ILE A 49 16.42 -13.55 -6.90
C ILE A 49 16.86 -13.52 -5.45
N GLU A 50 17.55 -14.55 -4.97
CA GLU A 50 18.16 -14.53 -3.64
C GLU A 50 19.24 -13.45 -3.54
N ALA A 51 20.07 -13.28 -4.59
CA ALA A 51 21.05 -12.20 -4.63
C ALA A 51 20.38 -10.81 -4.65
N LEU A 52 19.31 -10.64 -5.44
CA LEU A 52 18.53 -9.39 -5.48
C LEU A 52 17.81 -9.12 -4.15
N ASP A 53 17.29 -10.15 -3.47
CA ASP A 53 16.71 -10.05 -2.14
C ASP A 53 17.71 -9.44 -1.15
N ILE A 54 18.95 -9.92 -1.16
CA ILE A 54 20.03 -9.40 -0.31
C ILE A 54 20.33 -7.94 -0.66
N VAL A 55 20.45 -7.61 -1.95
CA VAL A 55 20.73 -6.23 -2.41
C VAL A 55 19.64 -5.26 -1.94
N PHE A 56 18.36 -5.62 -2.12
CA PHE A 56 17.26 -4.79 -1.64
C PHE A 56 17.20 -4.74 -0.11
N GLY A 57 17.49 -5.84 0.58
CA GLY A 57 17.59 -5.89 2.04
C GLY A 57 18.64 -4.92 2.59
N VAL A 58 19.83 -4.91 2.01
CA VAL A 58 20.91 -3.98 2.38
C VAL A 58 20.50 -2.54 2.12
N TYR A 59 19.88 -2.25 0.97
CA TYR A 59 19.37 -0.91 0.66
C TYR A 59 18.37 -0.41 1.72
N ILE A 60 17.39 -1.24 2.09
CA ILE A 60 16.38 -0.88 3.10
C ILE A 60 17.04 -0.70 4.48
N ALA A 61 18.01 -1.55 4.82
CA ALA A 61 18.75 -1.44 6.06
C ALA A 61 19.51 -0.10 6.14
N ILE A 62 20.11 0.35 5.03
CA ILE A 62 20.78 1.65 4.96
C ILE A 62 19.79 2.79 5.19
N ASP A 63 18.62 2.80 4.52
CA ASP A 63 17.57 3.81 4.75
C ASP A 63 17.10 3.81 6.22
N TYR A 64 16.88 2.63 6.81
CA TYR A 64 16.46 2.50 8.20
C TYR A 64 17.52 3.03 9.17
N ILE A 65 18.80 2.69 8.97
CA ILE A 65 19.90 3.18 9.80
C ILE A 65 20.06 4.70 9.66
N ALA A 66 19.90 5.25 8.45
CA ALA A 66 19.95 6.69 8.22
C ALA A 66 18.86 7.42 9.04
N ARG A 67 17.60 6.94 8.98
CA ARG A 67 16.49 7.51 9.76
C ARG A 67 16.68 7.34 11.27
N LEU A 68 17.14 6.17 11.72
CA LEU A 68 17.44 5.91 13.11
C LEU A 68 18.53 6.86 13.64
N SER A 69 19.50 7.22 12.80
CA SER A 69 20.61 8.09 13.16
C SER A 69 20.21 9.57 13.29
N ILE A 70 19.18 10.02 12.58
CA ILE A 70 18.63 11.39 12.66
C ILE A 70 17.60 11.52 13.80
N SER A 71 16.98 10.41 14.21
CA SER A 71 15.92 10.43 15.23
C SER A 71 16.41 10.96 16.58
N LYS A 72 15.59 11.83 17.20
CA LYS A 72 15.81 12.39 18.54
C LYS A 72 15.91 11.33 19.64
N SER A 73 15.18 10.21 19.50
CA SER A 73 15.21 9.08 20.43
C SER A 73 15.24 7.78 19.65
N LYS A 74 16.37 7.05 19.76
CA LYS A 74 16.61 5.79 19.03
C LYS A 74 15.65 4.69 19.48
N THR A 75 15.37 4.61 20.78
CA THR A 75 14.48 3.60 21.36
C THR A 75 13.02 3.85 20.99
N ALA A 76 12.56 5.10 21.10
CA ALA A 76 11.20 5.47 20.71
C ALA A 76 10.99 5.28 19.20
N PHE A 77 12.01 5.54 18.38
CA PHE A 77 11.95 5.26 16.95
C PHE A 77 11.86 3.76 16.67
N ALA A 78 12.75 2.94 17.24
CA ALA A 78 12.76 1.49 16.99
C ALA A 78 11.48 0.79 17.48
N LEU A 79 10.83 1.30 18.53
CA LEU A 79 9.59 0.77 19.09
C LEU A 79 8.32 1.30 18.41
N ALA A 80 8.43 2.24 17.47
CA ALA A 80 7.27 2.71 16.73
C ALA A 80 6.72 1.60 15.81
N PRO A 81 5.40 1.35 15.75
CA PRO A 81 4.83 0.20 15.03
C PRO A 81 5.32 0.06 13.59
N LEU A 82 5.33 1.15 12.81
CA LEU A 82 5.81 1.15 11.42
C LEU A 82 7.30 0.76 11.30
N ASN A 83 8.13 1.21 12.24
CA ASN A 83 9.57 0.96 12.22
C ASN A 83 9.91 -0.47 12.69
N ILE A 84 9.10 -1.05 13.59
CA ILE A 84 9.18 -2.47 13.95
C ILE A 84 8.92 -3.33 12.71
N PHE A 85 7.93 -2.95 11.90
CA PHE A 85 7.65 -3.66 10.65
C PHE A 85 8.77 -3.51 9.63
N ASP A 86 9.38 -2.33 9.51
CA ASP A 86 10.55 -2.15 8.65
C ASP A 86 11.71 -3.07 9.06
N LEU A 87 11.92 -3.25 10.37
CA LEU A 87 12.92 -4.18 10.88
C LEU A 87 12.58 -5.63 10.50
N ALA A 88 11.31 -6.03 10.60
CA ALA A 88 10.86 -7.35 10.16
C ALA A 88 11.04 -7.56 8.65
N VAL A 89 10.82 -6.52 7.84
CA VAL A 89 11.06 -6.54 6.38
C VAL A 89 12.56 -6.71 6.09
N ILE A 90 13.43 -5.94 6.75
CA ILE A 90 14.89 -6.07 6.60
C ILE A 90 15.32 -7.50 6.92
N LEU A 91 14.86 -8.04 8.05
CA LEU A 91 15.20 -9.40 8.44
C LEU A 91 14.71 -10.44 7.41
N SER A 92 13.54 -10.22 6.80
CA SER A 92 13.02 -11.09 5.74
C SER A 92 13.85 -11.07 4.45
N PHE A 93 14.37 -9.91 4.04
CA PHE A 93 15.22 -9.81 2.86
C PHE A 93 16.63 -10.36 3.08
N LEU A 94 17.15 -10.27 4.32
CA LEU A 94 18.43 -10.86 4.68
C LEU A 94 18.34 -12.33 5.15
N ALA A 95 17.13 -12.90 5.24
CA ALA A 95 16.94 -14.29 5.64
C ALA A 95 17.76 -15.31 4.82
N PRO A 96 17.94 -15.17 3.49
CA PRO A 96 18.80 -16.07 2.71
C PRO A 96 20.26 -16.15 3.21
N LEU A 97 20.76 -15.09 3.85
CA LEU A 97 22.13 -15.05 4.41
C LEU A 97 22.27 -15.90 5.68
N ILE A 98 21.17 -16.11 6.40
CA ILE A 98 21.14 -16.77 7.72
C ILE A 98 20.92 -18.30 7.57
N GLY A 99 20.56 -18.77 6.37
CA GLY A 99 20.42 -20.20 6.07
C GLY A 99 19.17 -20.87 6.65
N GLU A 100 18.30 -20.12 7.34
CA GLU A 100 17.02 -20.61 7.82
C GLU A 100 15.90 -20.28 6.84
N ASN A 101 15.04 -21.28 6.59
CA ASN A 101 13.86 -21.14 5.74
C ASN A 101 12.77 -20.40 6.52
N LEU A 102 13.01 -19.11 6.81
CA LEU A 102 12.11 -18.21 7.50
C LEU A 102 10.97 -17.77 6.57
N ALA A 103 10.26 -18.76 6.02
CA ALA A 103 9.13 -18.57 5.12
C ALA A 103 8.06 -17.67 5.74
N PHE A 104 7.87 -17.75 7.06
CA PHE A 104 6.98 -16.86 7.80
C PHE A 104 7.40 -15.39 7.71
N LEU A 105 8.70 -15.08 7.72
CA LEU A 105 9.17 -13.70 7.59
C LEU A 105 8.90 -13.14 6.20
N ARG A 106 8.72 -13.98 5.15
CA ARG A 106 8.28 -13.50 3.83
C ARG A 106 6.92 -12.79 3.92
N ALA A 107 6.08 -13.12 4.91
CA ALA A 107 4.84 -12.41 5.16
C ALA A 107 5.04 -10.97 5.66
N ALA A 108 6.15 -10.70 6.36
CA ALA A 108 6.48 -9.35 6.80
C ALA A 108 6.73 -8.41 5.62
N ARG A 109 7.15 -8.93 4.46
CA ARG A 109 7.39 -8.12 3.25
C ARG A 109 6.13 -7.40 2.77
N VAL A 110 4.95 -7.97 2.99
CA VAL A 110 3.68 -7.33 2.61
C VAL A 110 3.40 -6.08 3.44
N VAL A 111 3.95 -6.00 4.65
CA VAL A 111 3.78 -4.82 5.50
C VAL A 111 4.44 -3.58 4.90
N ARG A 112 5.41 -3.74 3.99
CA ARG A 112 5.98 -2.65 3.22
C ARG A 112 4.93 -1.90 2.38
N LEU A 113 3.86 -2.58 1.95
CA LEU A 113 2.75 -1.96 1.24
C LEU A 113 2.04 -0.89 2.10
N LEU A 114 2.10 -0.96 3.43
CA LEU A 114 1.58 0.10 4.32
C LEU A 114 2.33 1.43 4.17
N ARG A 115 3.62 1.40 3.77
CA ARG A 115 4.38 2.62 3.48
C ARG A 115 3.84 3.38 2.26
N SER A 116 3.09 2.71 1.38
CA SER A 116 2.41 3.35 0.23
C SER A 116 1.47 4.49 0.67
N TYR A 117 0.94 4.45 1.88
CA TYR A 117 0.11 5.54 2.42
C TYR A 117 0.90 6.83 2.63
N ILE A 118 2.15 6.73 3.10
CA ILE A 118 3.05 7.88 3.29
C ILE A 118 3.46 8.45 1.93
N LEU A 119 3.67 7.57 0.96
CA LEU A 119 4.01 7.87 -0.43
C LEU A 119 2.91 8.68 -1.13
N ILE A 120 1.65 8.28 -0.98
CA ILE A 120 0.48 8.98 -1.53
C ILE A 120 0.34 10.38 -0.92
N LYS A 121 0.55 10.54 0.39
CA LYS A 121 0.48 11.85 1.05
C LYS A 121 1.50 12.84 0.46
N LYS A 122 2.69 12.38 0.10
CA LYS A 122 3.74 13.23 -0.48
C LYS A 122 3.47 13.57 -1.95
N LEU A 123 3.03 12.60 -2.74
CA LEU A 123 2.63 12.81 -4.14
C LEU A 123 1.45 13.79 -4.27
N ARG A 124 0.58 13.85 -3.25
CA ARG A 124 -0.50 14.84 -3.17
C ARG A 124 0.02 16.27 -3.10
N GLU A 125 1.10 16.54 -2.37
CA GLU A 125 1.63 17.90 -2.21
C GLU A 125 2.21 18.43 -3.52
N ASP A 126 2.80 17.55 -4.34
CA ASP A 126 3.54 17.93 -5.54
C ASP A 126 2.78 17.78 -6.87
N PHE A 127 1.77 16.89 -6.97
CA PHE A 127 1.07 16.63 -8.23
C PHE A 127 -0.45 16.85 -8.13
N GLN A 128 -0.98 17.77 -8.93
CA GLN A 128 -2.42 18.04 -9.03
C GLN A 128 -3.23 16.81 -9.50
N PHE A 129 -2.63 15.91 -10.29
CA PHE A 129 -3.28 14.65 -10.69
C PHE A 129 -3.59 13.75 -9.48
N PHE A 130 -2.65 13.66 -8.53
CA PHE A 130 -2.85 12.89 -7.30
C PHE A 130 -3.86 13.55 -6.37
N GLN A 131 -3.89 14.89 -6.31
CA GLN A 131 -4.94 15.59 -5.54
C GLN A 131 -6.34 15.33 -6.09
N LYS A 132 -6.50 15.31 -7.42
CA LYS A 132 -7.81 15.07 -8.07
C LYS A 132 -8.29 13.63 -7.93
N ASN A 133 -7.37 12.67 -7.95
CA ASN A 133 -7.69 11.23 -7.92
C ASN A 133 -7.34 10.55 -6.58
N GLU A 134 -7.07 11.32 -5.51
CA GLU A 134 -6.57 10.83 -4.22
C GLU A 134 -7.42 9.69 -3.68
N ASP A 135 -8.74 9.88 -3.68
CA ASP A 135 -9.69 8.88 -3.19
C ASP A 135 -9.61 7.57 -3.98
N ILE A 136 -9.50 7.64 -5.32
CA ILE A 136 -9.38 6.45 -6.19
C ILE A 136 -8.06 5.74 -5.89
N ILE A 137 -6.95 6.48 -5.86
CA ILE A 137 -5.61 5.94 -5.65
C ILE A 137 -5.51 5.28 -4.27
N LEU A 138 -6.06 5.92 -3.23
CA LEU A 138 -6.13 5.35 -1.88
C LEU A 138 -7.00 4.10 -1.84
N SER A 139 -8.18 4.11 -2.45
CA SER A 139 -9.07 2.94 -2.49
C SER A 139 -8.42 1.76 -3.23
N VAL A 140 -7.78 2.00 -4.38
CA VAL A 140 -7.04 0.98 -5.14
C VAL A 140 -5.88 0.43 -4.31
N THR A 141 -5.07 1.31 -3.71
CA THR A 141 -3.90 0.92 -2.91
C THR A 141 -4.31 0.09 -1.70
N ASN A 142 -5.37 0.48 -1.00
CA ASN A 142 -5.89 -0.24 0.16
C ASN A 142 -6.41 -1.63 -0.22
N LEU A 143 -7.16 -1.73 -1.33
CA LEU A 143 -7.65 -3.01 -1.81
C LEU A 143 -6.49 -3.93 -2.24
N PHE A 144 -5.54 -3.39 -2.98
CA PHE A 144 -4.36 -4.11 -3.43
C PHE A 144 -3.55 -4.64 -2.25
N LEU A 145 -3.24 -3.78 -1.28
CA LEU A 145 -2.59 -4.15 -0.02
C LEU A 145 -3.34 -5.28 0.68
N PHE A 146 -4.66 -5.14 0.83
CA PHE A 146 -5.47 -6.15 1.50
C PHE A 146 -5.39 -7.51 0.82
N ILE A 147 -5.50 -7.54 -0.52
CA ILE A 147 -5.38 -8.76 -1.32
C ILE A 147 -4.05 -9.46 -1.06
N PHE A 148 -2.93 -8.73 -1.14
CA PHE A 148 -1.62 -9.34 -0.94
C PHE A 148 -1.39 -9.81 0.50
N VAL A 149 -1.87 -9.06 1.51
CA VAL A 149 -1.73 -9.46 2.92
C VAL A 149 -2.51 -10.74 3.18
N MET A 150 -3.78 -10.76 2.78
CA MET A 150 -4.64 -11.91 3.01
C MET A 150 -4.20 -13.12 2.19
N THR A 151 -3.75 -12.91 0.95
CA THR A 151 -3.20 -13.98 0.11
C THR A 151 -2.00 -14.64 0.76
N GLN A 152 -1.06 -13.83 1.28
CA GLN A 152 0.13 -14.35 1.93
C GLN A 152 -0.21 -15.09 3.24
N LEU A 153 -1.18 -14.58 4.01
CA LEU A 153 -1.67 -15.26 5.20
C LEU A 153 -2.32 -16.61 4.85
N VAL A 154 -3.14 -16.63 3.80
CA VAL A 154 -3.75 -17.87 3.27
C VAL A 154 -2.67 -18.84 2.83
N TYR A 155 -1.70 -18.40 2.03
CA TYR A 155 -0.62 -19.25 1.54
C TYR A 155 0.17 -19.88 2.69
N VAL A 156 0.69 -19.07 3.62
CA VAL A 156 1.51 -19.57 4.75
C VAL A 156 0.72 -20.50 5.68
N THR A 157 -0.58 -20.28 5.85
CA THR A 157 -1.40 -21.11 6.76
C THR A 157 -1.95 -22.38 6.12
N GLN A 158 -1.91 -22.49 4.79
CA GLN A 158 -2.56 -23.59 4.07
C GLN A 158 -1.62 -24.40 3.17
N VAL A 159 -0.48 -23.86 2.73
CA VAL A 159 0.39 -24.54 1.75
C VAL A 159 0.81 -25.95 2.17
N ASP A 160 1.03 -26.16 3.47
CA ASP A 160 1.47 -27.47 4.00
C ASP A 160 0.30 -28.42 4.33
N TYR A 161 -0.95 -27.95 4.31
CA TYR A 161 -2.13 -28.69 4.81
C TYR A 161 -3.26 -28.83 3.79
N ASN A 162 -3.34 -27.93 2.80
CA ASN A 162 -4.40 -27.86 1.82
C ASN A 162 -3.85 -28.24 0.45
N ASP A 163 -4.27 -29.40 -0.04
CA ASP A 163 -3.89 -29.96 -1.33
C ASP A 163 -4.25 -29.05 -2.52
N LYS A 164 -5.22 -28.14 -2.34
CA LYS A 164 -5.66 -27.20 -3.37
C LYS A 164 -4.86 -25.90 -3.41
N ILE A 165 -4.01 -25.64 -2.42
CA ILE A 165 -3.18 -24.44 -2.34
C ILE A 165 -1.72 -24.86 -2.41
N THR A 166 -1.21 -25.02 -3.63
CA THR A 166 0.17 -25.48 -3.87
C THR A 166 1.14 -24.30 -4.03
N ASN A 167 0.63 -23.19 -4.53
CA ASN A 167 1.42 -22.01 -4.85
C ASN A 167 0.68 -20.73 -4.42
N PHE A 168 1.38 -19.60 -4.50
CA PHE A 168 0.82 -18.31 -4.12
C PHE A 168 -0.38 -17.87 -4.99
N ILE A 169 -0.42 -18.30 -6.25
CA ILE A 169 -1.50 -17.96 -7.18
C ILE A 169 -2.80 -18.67 -6.81
N ASP A 170 -2.73 -19.92 -6.34
CA ASP A 170 -3.90 -20.63 -5.82
C ASP A 170 -4.49 -19.88 -4.61
N ALA A 171 -3.64 -19.42 -3.70
CA ALA A 171 -4.04 -18.60 -2.55
C ALA A 171 -4.60 -17.23 -2.98
N MET A 172 -4.03 -16.61 -4.01
CA MET A 172 -4.48 -15.32 -4.54
C MET A 172 -5.84 -15.46 -5.20
N TYR A 173 -6.02 -16.51 -5.99
CA TYR A 173 -7.28 -16.86 -6.63
C TYR A 173 -8.38 -17.09 -5.57
N PHE A 174 -8.11 -17.84 -4.51
CA PHE A 174 -9.05 -17.98 -3.39
C PHE A 174 -9.41 -16.62 -2.76
N THR A 175 -8.40 -15.79 -2.50
CA THR A 175 -8.59 -14.49 -1.84
C THR A 175 -9.46 -13.55 -2.69
N VAL A 176 -9.15 -13.46 -3.99
CA VAL A 176 -9.88 -12.62 -4.94
C VAL A 176 -11.31 -13.13 -5.14
N THR A 177 -11.51 -14.43 -5.36
CA THR A 177 -12.86 -14.98 -5.55
C THR A 177 -13.74 -14.84 -4.30
N THR A 178 -13.14 -14.92 -3.12
CA THR A 178 -13.84 -14.73 -1.84
C THR A 178 -14.22 -13.26 -1.63
N LEU A 179 -13.30 -12.31 -1.85
CA LEU A 179 -13.58 -10.89 -1.64
C LEU A 179 -14.53 -10.30 -2.67
N THR A 180 -14.54 -10.82 -3.92
CA THR A 180 -15.48 -10.40 -4.96
C THR A 180 -16.85 -11.05 -4.79
N THR A 181 -17.05 -11.84 -3.72
CA THR A 181 -18.28 -12.63 -3.45
C THR A 181 -18.63 -13.63 -4.56
N THR A 182 -17.69 -13.95 -5.45
CA THR A 182 -17.92 -14.91 -6.54
C THR A 182 -17.93 -16.33 -5.99
N GLY A 183 -16.95 -16.66 -5.13
CA GLY A 183 -16.92 -17.88 -4.33
C GLY A 183 -17.20 -19.16 -5.12
N PHE A 184 -16.38 -19.48 -6.14
CA PHE A 184 -16.56 -20.67 -6.98
C PHE A 184 -16.64 -21.99 -6.20
N GLY A 185 -16.06 -22.03 -4.98
CA GLY A 185 -16.15 -23.17 -4.07
C GLY A 185 -15.22 -24.33 -4.43
N ASP A 186 -14.43 -24.18 -5.49
CA ASP A 186 -13.37 -25.10 -5.90
C ASP A 186 -12.23 -25.12 -4.87
N ILE A 187 -11.83 -23.98 -4.32
CA ILE A 187 -10.85 -23.86 -3.24
C ILE A 187 -11.52 -23.32 -1.97
N THR A 188 -11.29 -23.98 -0.83
CA THR A 188 -11.74 -23.52 0.49
C THR A 188 -10.63 -23.74 1.53
N LEU A 189 -10.59 -22.89 2.57
CA LEU A 189 -9.59 -23.02 3.64
C LEU A 189 -10.02 -24.07 4.66
N TYR A 190 -9.10 -24.95 5.03
CA TYR A 190 -9.37 -26.01 5.99
C TYR A 190 -9.12 -25.53 7.43
N GLY A 191 -9.83 -26.14 8.38
CA GLY A 191 -9.68 -25.89 9.82
C GLY A 191 -10.38 -24.62 10.33
N SER A 192 -10.41 -24.47 11.67
CA SER A 192 -11.04 -23.31 12.32
C SER A 192 -10.32 -22.00 12.00
N THR A 193 -8.98 -22.03 11.94
CA THR A 193 -8.16 -20.87 11.57
C THR A 193 -8.43 -20.45 10.12
N GLY A 194 -8.51 -21.41 9.19
CA GLY A 194 -8.89 -21.14 7.80
C GLY A 194 -10.27 -20.49 7.70
N LYS A 195 -11.27 -21.02 8.40
CA LYS A 195 -12.61 -20.41 8.46
C LYS A 195 -12.59 -18.98 9.01
N ALA A 196 -11.83 -18.73 10.07
CA ALA A 196 -11.69 -17.38 10.64
C ALA A 196 -11.05 -16.40 9.63
N ILE A 197 -9.99 -16.83 8.92
CA ILE A 197 -9.37 -16.04 7.85
C ILE A 197 -10.38 -15.75 6.74
N SER A 198 -11.14 -16.74 6.27
CA SER A 198 -12.18 -16.54 5.26
C SER A 198 -13.22 -15.50 5.69
N ILE A 199 -13.67 -15.54 6.95
CA ILE A 199 -14.62 -14.56 7.49
C ILE A 199 -14.03 -13.14 7.46
N LEU A 200 -12.75 -12.98 7.83
CA LEU A 200 -12.07 -11.69 7.75
C LEU A 200 -11.98 -11.20 6.29
N ILE A 201 -11.66 -12.09 5.34
CA ILE A 201 -11.64 -11.75 3.90
C ILE A 201 -13.02 -11.27 3.45
N MET A 202 -14.10 -11.93 3.88
CA MET A 202 -15.46 -11.53 3.50
C MET A 202 -15.84 -10.17 4.09
N ILE A 203 -15.57 -9.92 5.38
CA ILE A 203 -15.97 -8.65 6.04
C ILE A 203 -15.19 -7.46 5.47
N PHE A 204 -13.85 -7.56 5.43
CA PHE A 204 -12.99 -6.45 5.03
C PHE A 204 -12.79 -6.37 3.51
N GLY A 205 -12.72 -7.51 2.82
CA GLY A 205 -12.50 -7.54 1.38
C GLY A 205 -13.70 -7.00 0.61
N VAL A 206 -14.92 -7.42 0.95
CA VAL A 206 -16.14 -6.93 0.29
C VAL A 206 -16.32 -5.44 0.52
N SER A 207 -16.10 -4.96 1.76
CA SER A 207 -16.23 -3.53 2.06
C SER A 207 -15.21 -2.67 1.31
N LEU A 208 -13.96 -3.12 1.19
CA LEU A 208 -12.94 -2.44 0.39
C LEU A 208 -13.24 -2.48 -1.12
N PHE A 209 -13.74 -3.61 -1.63
CA PHE A 209 -14.11 -3.76 -3.03
C PHE A 209 -15.30 -2.84 -3.40
N ILE A 210 -16.35 -2.83 -2.57
CA ILE A 210 -17.49 -1.92 -2.73
C ILE A 210 -17.03 -0.47 -2.66
N ARG A 211 -16.16 -0.13 -1.69
CA ARG A 211 -15.62 1.24 -1.57
C ARG A 211 -14.89 1.65 -2.85
N LEU A 212 -14.07 0.77 -3.43
CA LEU A 212 -13.39 1.05 -4.69
C LEU A 212 -14.38 1.33 -5.83
N ILE A 213 -15.39 0.46 -6.00
CA ILE A 213 -16.45 0.66 -7.00
C ILE A 213 -17.15 2.00 -6.78
N GLN A 214 -17.57 2.29 -5.55
CA GLN A 214 -18.22 3.55 -5.19
C GLN A 214 -17.33 4.76 -5.50
N THR A 215 -16.02 4.66 -5.28
CA THR A 215 -15.08 5.74 -5.57
C THR A 215 -14.87 5.93 -7.07
N ILE A 216 -14.77 4.85 -7.86
CA ILE A 216 -14.61 4.91 -9.32
C ILE A 216 -15.87 5.48 -9.99
N PHE A 217 -17.04 5.01 -9.56
CA PHE A 217 -18.32 5.44 -10.13
C PHE A 217 -18.91 6.67 -9.43
N ARG A 218 -18.17 7.30 -8.50
CA ARG A 218 -18.65 8.52 -7.86
C ARG A 218 -18.71 9.62 -8.91
N PRO A 219 -19.86 10.28 -9.12
CA PRO A 219 -19.90 11.45 -10.00
C PRO A 219 -18.90 12.49 -9.48
N HIS A 220 -18.11 13.05 -10.40
CA HIS A 220 -17.13 14.07 -10.07
C HIS A 220 -17.88 15.25 -9.42
N LYS A 221 -17.54 15.53 -8.17
CA LYS A 221 -18.09 16.67 -7.44
C LYS A 221 -17.24 17.90 -7.73
N VAL A 222 -17.87 19.03 -7.97
CA VAL A 222 -17.22 20.32 -8.16
C VAL A 222 -17.32 21.16 -6.90
N ARG A 223 -16.23 21.88 -6.59
CA ARG A 223 -16.19 22.83 -5.48
C ARG A 223 -16.61 24.20 -5.98
N PHE A 224 -17.90 24.53 -5.78
CA PHE A 224 -18.48 25.81 -6.15
C PHE A 224 -19.38 26.29 -5.02
N ALA A 225 -19.04 27.43 -4.40
CA ALA A 225 -19.82 27.95 -3.29
C ALA A 225 -21.16 28.50 -3.80
N CYS A 226 -22.28 27.95 -3.32
CA CYS A 226 -23.59 28.50 -3.62
C CYS A 226 -23.69 29.91 -3.01
N PRO A 227 -23.98 30.97 -3.80
CA PRO A 227 -24.04 32.33 -3.30
C PRO A 227 -25.18 32.57 -2.30
N GLN A 228 -26.19 31.71 -2.27
CA GLN A 228 -27.36 31.85 -1.39
C GLN A 228 -27.22 31.10 -0.06
N CYS A 229 -26.82 29.83 -0.07
CA CYS A 229 -26.79 28.99 1.13
C CYS A 229 -25.39 28.53 1.55
N GLY A 230 -24.35 28.86 0.78
CA GLY A 230 -22.97 28.49 1.07
C GLY A 230 -22.63 27.02 0.89
N LEU A 231 -23.52 26.19 0.33
CA LEU A 231 -23.19 24.80 0.01
C LEU A 231 -22.02 24.79 -0.98
N TYR A 232 -20.92 24.13 -0.61
CA TYR A 232 -19.64 24.23 -1.32
C TYR A 232 -19.40 23.10 -2.34
N LEU A 233 -20.16 22.00 -2.25
CA LEU A 233 -19.92 20.79 -3.03
C LEU A 233 -21.18 20.41 -3.84
N HIS A 234 -21.07 20.42 -5.17
CA HIS A 234 -22.17 20.10 -6.10
C HIS A 234 -21.75 19.02 -7.09
N ASP A 235 -22.72 18.42 -7.79
CA ASP A 235 -22.44 17.59 -8.96
C ASP A 235 -21.95 18.48 -10.13
N GLN A 236 -21.12 17.94 -11.02
CA GLN A 236 -20.48 18.73 -12.09
C GLN A 236 -21.49 19.35 -13.05
N ASP A 237 -22.63 18.71 -13.27
CA ASP A 237 -23.75 19.12 -14.12
C ASP A 237 -24.89 19.80 -13.35
N ALA A 238 -24.66 20.20 -12.09
CA ALA A 238 -25.70 20.78 -11.25
C ALA A 238 -26.09 22.21 -11.71
N VAL A 239 -27.23 22.33 -12.38
CA VAL A 239 -27.87 23.63 -12.70
C VAL A 239 -28.50 24.26 -11.47
N HIS A 240 -28.88 23.47 -10.47
CA HIS A 240 -29.50 23.93 -9.23
C HIS A 240 -28.76 23.44 -7.99
N CYS A 241 -28.66 24.31 -6.98
CA CYS A 241 -28.12 23.95 -5.68
C CYS A 241 -29.00 22.91 -4.99
N LYS A 242 -28.43 21.76 -4.64
CA LYS A 242 -29.14 20.65 -3.96
C LYS A 242 -29.76 21.06 -2.61
N ALA A 243 -29.20 22.04 -1.92
CA ALA A 243 -29.68 22.46 -0.60
C ALA A 243 -30.80 23.52 -0.65
N CYS A 244 -30.75 24.47 -1.59
CA CYS A 244 -31.68 25.62 -1.59
C CYS A 244 -32.39 25.90 -2.93
N GLY A 245 -32.08 25.15 -3.99
CA GLY A 245 -32.69 25.33 -5.32
C GLY A 245 -32.14 26.49 -6.16
N HIS A 246 -31.21 27.30 -5.62
CA HIS A 246 -30.60 28.42 -6.34
C HIS A 246 -29.96 27.96 -7.66
N ILE A 247 -30.19 28.70 -8.75
CA ILE A 247 -29.59 28.41 -10.05
C ILE A 247 -28.09 28.68 -9.96
N LEU A 248 -27.28 27.64 -10.17
CA LEU A 248 -25.83 27.71 -10.14
C LEU A 248 -25.31 27.91 -11.56
N ASN A 249 -24.34 28.81 -11.70
CA ASN A 249 -23.58 28.99 -12.94
C ASN A 249 -22.15 28.48 -12.70
N ILE A 250 -22.02 27.15 -12.68
CA ILE A 250 -20.73 26.49 -12.49
C ILE A 250 -19.99 26.54 -13.82
N PRO A 251 -18.79 27.14 -13.89
CA PRO A 251 -18.01 27.17 -15.12
C PRO A 251 -17.58 25.73 -15.50
N ASP A 252 -17.95 25.30 -16.70
CA ASP A 252 -17.52 24.03 -17.29
C ASP A 252 -16.55 24.25 -18.48
N GLU A 253 -15.89 23.18 -18.94
CA GLU A 253 -15.01 23.23 -20.12
C GLU A 253 -15.77 23.04 -21.45
N GLY A 254 -17.11 23.07 -21.46
CA GLY A 254 -17.93 22.86 -22.66
C GLY A 254 -17.89 21.45 -23.23
N ARG A 255 -17.56 20.43 -22.42
CA ARG A 255 -17.60 19.02 -22.85
C ARG A 255 -19.05 18.51 -22.76
N VAL A 256 -19.77 18.60 -23.86
CA VAL A 256 -21.10 17.99 -24.07
C VAL A 256 -20.95 16.50 -24.32
#